data_AF-A0AAU3RMV7-F1
#
_entry.id   AF-A0AAU3RMV7-F1
#
_cell.length_a   1.000
_cell.length_b   1.000
_cell.length_c   1.000
_cell.angle_alpha   90.00
_cell.angle_beta   90.00
_cell.angle_gamma   90.00
#
_symmetry.space_group_name_H-M   'P 1'
#
loop_
_entity.id
_entity.type
_entity.pdbx_description
1 polymer ?
#
loop_
_entity_poly.entity_id
_entity_poly.type
_entity_poly.pdbx_seq_one_letter_code
_entity_poly.pdbx_strand_id
1 'polypeptide(L)'
;MIPSVHEEEDHRGRTRYTLTETEHGRAWGVCAVAEGLFGEPQRGIYELFGWVPQAEMGGWVGNRLWLVPDDEALDPWLLEDAESPGRPRGTDSLVLTGLDDYEGPPEGHSGRVRVHDGRRWLGSCREFVRVLPHEQPAPPLVLRGLAEADLLRAALAKGTRRALDLEQAALEVRDDRGELLTERLLWARVNAWRPSSYGTDLIDLELDGGLFTPVPEHARPIWERWLVGPPDTAAAWAGLDTRRRWAWHDLVRERAAYRAPRDRPSGHAYELDGRHVTDEPGLYLALGEAVNGPGGYFGGCLSALDDCLGGTFGYTAPATLLWQDAATAREHLSQTLSPDGQPYDLFGVVLDLLAEGGMHVTLA
;
A
#
# COMPACT_ATOMS: atom_id res chain seq x y z
N MET A 1 24.16 -43.74 16.29
CA MET A 1 23.56 -43.23 15.04
C MET A 1 22.53 -42.22 15.47
N ILE A 2 22.94 -40.96 15.55
CA ILE A 2 22.19 -39.83 16.12
C ILE A 2 22.19 -38.76 15.02
N PRO A 3 21.03 -38.36 14.48
CA PRO A 3 20.94 -37.23 13.57
C PRO A 3 20.62 -35.98 14.40
N SER A 4 21.61 -35.14 14.68
CA SER A 4 21.37 -33.86 15.37
C SER A 4 22.57 -32.93 15.24
N VAL A 5 22.80 -32.37 14.05
CA VAL A 5 23.68 -31.19 13.87
C VAL A 5 23.17 -30.21 12.81
N HIS A 6 22.05 -30.50 12.11
CA HIS A 6 21.54 -29.60 11.06
C HIS A 6 20.31 -28.77 11.44
N GLU A 7 19.78 -28.88 12.66
CA GLU A 7 18.63 -28.05 13.11
C GLU A 7 19.04 -26.87 14.01
N GLU A 8 20.24 -26.88 14.61
CA GLU A 8 20.70 -25.81 15.50
C GLU A 8 21.36 -24.62 14.78
N GLU A 9 21.84 -24.80 13.53
CA GLU A 9 22.43 -23.70 12.74
C GLU A 9 21.39 -22.84 11.99
N ASP A 10 20.14 -23.31 11.86
CA ASP A 10 19.09 -22.59 11.10
C ASP A 10 18.34 -21.55 11.96
N HIS A 11 18.47 -21.63 13.29
CA HIS A 11 17.81 -20.74 14.26
C HIS A 11 18.67 -19.56 14.73
N ARG A 12 19.89 -19.40 14.20
CA ARG A 12 20.55 -18.08 14.10
C ARG A 12 19.90 -17.20 13.01
N GLY A 13 18.62 -17.46 12.70
CA GLY A 13 17.54 -16.49 12.69
C GLY A 13 17.82 -15.25 11.87
N ARG A 14 17.54 -15.33 10.56
CA ARG A 14 17.53 -14.18 9.65
C ARG A 14 16.82 -13.00 10.31
N THR A 15 17.57 -11.97 10.69
CA THR A 15 17.01 -10.74 11.25
C THR A 15 16.24 -10.04 10.14
N ARG A 16 14.91 -10.03 10.27
CA ARG A 16 13.99 -9.51 9.26
C ARG A 16 13.58 -8.08 9.53
N TYR A 17 13.45 -7.74 10.80
CA TYR A 17 12.96 -6.45 11.24
C TYR A 17 14.05 -5.71 11.99
N THR A 18 14.23 -4.43 11.66
CA THR A 18 15.10 -3.51 12.40
C THR A 18 14.27 -2.33 12.85
N LEU A 19 14.21 -2.07 14.15
CA LEU A 19 13.61 -0.85 14.67
C LEU A 19 14.69 0.23 14.67
N THR A 20 14.48 1.35 13.99
CA THR A 20 15.43 2.46 13.86
C THR A 20 14.79 3.78 14.28
N GLU A 21 15.60 4.72 14.80
CA GLU A 21 15.15 6.12 14.92
C GLU A 21 15.20 6.79 13.54
N THR A 22 14.24 7.67 13.25
CA THR A 22 14.17 8.33 11.94
C THR A 22 15.18 9.46 11.76
N GLU A 23 15.69 10.06 12.84
CA GLU A 23 16.58 11.24 12.76
C GLU A 23 17.98 10.90 12.24
N HIS A 24 18.61 9.85 12.77
CA HIS A 24 19.98 9.44 12.38
C HIS A 24 20.08 8.01 11.87
N GLY A 25 18.95 7.28 11.73
CA GLY A 25 18.93 5.90 11.26
C GLY A 25 19.62 4.90 12.20
N ARG A 26 19.78 5.25 13.49
CA ARG A 26 20.42 4.35 14.46
C ARG A 26 19.43 3.26 14.89
N ALA A 27 19.90 2.03 14.93
CA ALA A 27 19.08 0.91 15.36
C ALA A 27 18.84 0.92 16.87
N TRP A 28 17.58 0.67 17.25
CA TRP A 28 17.16 0.29 18.59
C TRP A 28 17.34 -1.22 18.82
N GLY A 29 17.17 -2.03 17.77
CA GLY A 29 17.40 -3.47 17.83
C GLY A 29 16.92 -4.19 16.58
N VAL A 30 17.23 -5.49 16.51
CA VAL A 30 16.87 -6.37 15.39
C VAL A 30 16.13 -7.61 15.89
N CYS A 31 15.12 -8.05 15.16
CA CYS A 31 14.39 -9.29 15.47
C CYS A 31 13.96 -10.04 14.21
N ALA A 32 13.56 -11.29 14.39
CA ALA A 32 13.01 -12.13 13.31
C ALA A 32 11.49 -12.03 13.19
N VAL A 33 10.79 -11.61 14.25
CA VAL A 33 9.32 -11.65 14.33
C VAL A 33 8.77 -10.33 14.88
N ALA A 34 7.79 -9.77 14.16
CA ALA A 34 7.01 -8.60 14.54
C ALA A 34 5.52 -8.99 14.55
N GLU A 35 4.98 -9.31 15.73
CA GLU A 35 3.55 -9.58 15.91
C GLU A 35 2.79 -8.26 15.89
N GLY A 36 1.66 -8.22 15.18
CA GLY A 36 0.91 -6.99 14.93
C GLY A 36 1.29 -6.28 13.63
N LEU A 37 2.33 -6.74 12.91
CA LEU A 37 2.64 -6.22 11.56
C LEU A 37 1.46 -6.37 10.61
N PHE A 38 0.77 -7.51 10.69
CA PHE A 38 -0.44 -7.80 9.93
C PHE A 38 -1.66 -7.70 10.84
N GLY A 39 -2.73 -7.10 10.34
CA GLY A 39 -3.99 -6.92 11.04
C GLY A 39 -4.89 -5.95 10.30
N GLU A 40 -6.13 -5.79 10.78
CA GLU A 40 -7.03 -4.82 10.18
C GLU A 40 -6.64 -3.39 10.60
N PRO A 41 -6.37 -2.49 9.64
CA PRO A 41 -6.10 -1.11 9.95
C PRO A 41 -7.35 -0.43 10.52
N GLN A 42 -7.17 0.67 11.22
CA GLN A 42 -8.28 1.49 11.67
C GLN A 42 -8.96 2.12 10.45
N ARG A 43 -10.19 1.69 10.18
CA ARG A 43 -11.02 2.19 9.08
C ARG A 43 -12.05 3.19 9.60
N GLY A 44 -12.28 4.26 8.83
CA GLY A 44 -13.45 5.10 9.00
C GLY A 44 -14.71 4.28 8.70
N ILE A 45 -15.77 4.47 9.50
CA ILE A 45 -17.06 3.83 9.30
C ILE A 45 -18.06 4.93 8.98
N TYR A 46 -18.78 4.79 7.87
CA TYR A 46 -19.71 5.80 7.37
C TYR A 46 -21.08 5.18 7.16
N GLU A 47 -22.10 5.77 7.76
CA GLU A 47 -23.49 5.42 7.50
C GLU A 47 -24.10 6.44 6.53
N LEU A 48 -24.51 5.95 5.36
CA LEU A 48 -25.11 6.71 4.27
C LEU A 48 -26.62 6.53 4.31
N PHE A 49 -27.36 7.59 4.64
CA PHE A 49 -28.81 7.52 4.84
C PHE A 49 -29.62 7.78 3.58
N GLY A 50 -30.75 7.09 3.47
CA GLY A 50 -31.62 7.18 2.29
C GLY A 50 -30.93 6.67 1.03
N TRP A 51 -30.20 5.56 1.16
CA TRP A 51 -29.39 5.00 0.08
C TRP A 51 -30.27 4.51 -1.08
N VAL A 52 -29.99 5.03 -2.27
CA VAL A 52 -30.63 4.63 -3.53
C VAL A 52 -29.59 3.91 -4.39
N PRO A 53 -29.64 2.57 -4.50
CA PRO A 53 -28.66 1.81 -5.27
C PRO A 53 -28.85 2.00 -6.78
N GLN A 54 -27.73 2.04 -7.50
CA GLN A 54 -27.67 1.92 -8.97
C GLN A 54 -26.89 0.68 -9.41
N ALA A 55 -26.00 0.17 -8.56
CA ALA A 55 -25.32 -1.10 -8.72
C ALA A 55 -25.37 -1.92 -7.41
N GLU A 56 -25.16 -3.22 -7.52
CA GLU A 56 -24.97 -4.08 -6.34
C GLU A 56 -23.66 -3.73 -5.64
N MET A 57 -23.70 -3.73 -4.31
CA MET A 57 -22.54 -3.53 -3.45
C MET A 57 -22.54 -4.56 -2.32
N GLY A 58 -21.37 -5.10 -2.03
CA GLY A 58 -21.13 -6.00 -0.91
C GLY A 58 -19.68 -6.49 -0.92
N GLY A 59 -19.09 -6.63 0.26
CA GLY A 59 -17.67 -6.95 0.38
C GLY A 59 -16.78 -5.78 -0.05
N TRP A 60 -15.69 -6.07 -0.75
CA TRP A 60 -14.80 -5.03 -1.28
C TRP A 60 -15.43 -4.28 -2.44
N VAL A 61 -15.55 -2.96 -2.29
CA VAL A 61 -16.20 -2.07 -3.26
C VAL A 61 -15.19 -1.53 -4.26
N GLY A 62 -13.99 -1.19 -3.80
CA GLY A 62 -12.92 -0.72 -4.68
C GLY A 62 -11.76 -0.11 -3.90
N ASN A 63 -10.62 0.06 -4.58
CA ASN A 63 -9.43 0.69 -3.99
C ASN A 63 -9.64 2.18 -3.73
N ARG A 64 -10.46 2.84 -4.57
CA ARG A 64 -10.80 4.26 -4.48
C ARG A 64 -12.30 4.40 -4.64
N LEU A 65 -12.96 4.85 -3.59
CA LEU A 65 -14.39 5.10 -3.55
C LEU A 65 -14.63 6.59 -3.35
N TRP A 66 -15.25 7.23 -4.32
CA TRP A 66 -15.48 8.66 -4.34
C TRP A 66 -16.89 8.99 -3.87
N LEU A 67 -17.00 9.90 -2.91
CA LEU A 67 -18.22 10.51 -2.43
C LEU A 67 -18.31 11.92 -3.03
N VAL A 68 -19.14 12.08 -4.04
CA VAL A 68 -19.29 13.30 -4.83
C VAL A 68 -20.51 14.07 -4.33
N PRO A 69 -20.35 15.19 -3.60
CA PRO A 69 -21.47 16.03 -3.21
C PRO A 69 -22.12 16.69 -4.43
N ASP A 70 -23.43 16.89 -4.41
CA ASP A 70 -24.13 17.67 -5.44
C ASP A 70 -23.85 19.19 -5.31
N ASP A 71 -23.25 19.64 -4.20
CA ASP A 71 -22.81 21.02 -4.00
C ASP A 71 -21.47 21.26 -4.70
N GLU A 72 -21.49 21.99 -5.82
CA GLU A 72 -20.31 22.31 -6.64
C GLU A 72 -19.24 23.15 -5.90
N ALA A 73 -19.55 23.69 -4.72
CA ALA A 73 -18.56 24.37 -3.88
C ALA A 73 -17.68 23.41 -3.06
N LEU A 74 -18.01 22.11 -3.03
CA LEU A 74 -17.29 21.08 -2.30
C LEU A 74 -16.60 20.12 -3.26
N ASP A 75 -15.35 19.81 -2.97
CA ASP A 75 -14.60 18.79 -3.69
C ASP A 75 -15.09 17.37 -3.32
N PRO A 76 -14.92 16.38 -4.22
CA PRO A 76 -15.19 14.98 -3.92
C PRO A 76 -14.31 14.44 -2.79
N TRP A 77 -14.88 13.59 -1.95
CA TRP A 77 -14.14 12.92 -0.87
C TRP A 77 -13.76 11.49 -1.25
N LEU A 78 -12.54 11.08 -0.89
CA LEU A 78 -12.01 9.75 -1.17
C LEU A 78 -12.05 8.86 0.08
N LEU A 79 -12.52 7.63 -0.10
CA LEU A 79 -12.27 6.50 0.78
C LEU A 79 -11.43 5.46 0.05
N GLU A 80 -10.29 5.10 0.63
CA GLU A 80 -9.40 4.08 0.10
C GLU A 80 -9.72 2.69 0.65
N ASP A 81 -9.44 1.66 -0.15
CA ASP A 81 -9.67 0.25 0.15
C ASP A 81 -11.07 -0.02 0.76
N ALA A 82 -12.09 0.57 0.15
CA ALA A 82 -13.43 0.64 0.72
C ALA A 82 -14.18 -0.69 0.63
N GLU A 83 -14.91 -1.00 1.69
CA GLU A 83 -15.78 -2.17 1.82
C GLU A 83 -17.19 -1.76 2.22
N SER A 84 -18.17 -2.57 1.85
CA SER A 84 -19.52 -2.50 2.36
C SER A 84 -19.86 -3.81 3.06
N PRO A 85 -19.97 -3.82 4.42
CA PRO A 85 -20.39 -5.00 5.17
C PRO A 85 -21.86 -5.39 4.93
N GLY A 86 -22.59 -4.60 4.13
CA GLY A 86 -23.99 -4.78 3.79
C GLY A 86 -24.91 -3.78 4.49
N ARG A 87 -26.22 -3.90 4.26
CA ARG A 87 -27.23 -3.02 4.84
C ARG A 87 -27.56 -3.43 6.28
N PRO A 88 -27.58 -2.50 7.25
CA PRO A 88 -28.10 -2.79 8.57
C PRO A 88 -29.57 -3.20 8.49
N ARG A 89 -29.94 -4.28 9.21
CA ARG A 89 -31.31 -4.83 9.16
C ARG A 89 -32.33 -3.77 9.63
N GLY A 90 -33.33 -3.51 8.78
CA GLY A 90 -34.44 -2.60 9.11
C GLY A 90 -34.17 -1.13 8.86
N THR A 91 -33.09 -0.78 8.16
CA THR A 91 -32.77 0.60 7.74
C THR A 91 -32.64 0.70 6.22
N ASP A 92 -32.91 1.89 5.68
CA ASP A 92 -32.59 2.25 4.29
C ASP A 92 -31.15 2.80 4.15
N SER A 93 -30.32 2.57 5.17
CA SER A 93 -28.94 3.03 5.22
C SER A 93 -27.99 2.02 4.56
N LEU A 94 -26.88 2.54 4.07
CA LEU A 94 -25.71 1.75 3.66
C LEU A 94 -24.54 2.05 4.60
N VAL A 95 -23.83 1.02 5.02
CA VAL A 95 -22.56 1.20 5.73
C VAL A 95 -21.40 1.01 4.76
N LEU A 96 -20.46 1.94 4.82
CA LEU A 96 -19.16 1.88 4.15
C LEU A 96 -18.05 1.91 5.21
N THR A 97 -16.99 1.16 4.95
CA THR A 97 -15.77 1.20 5.75
C THR A 97 -14.57 1.39 4.84
N GLY A 98 -13.67 2.31 5.14
CA GLY A 98 -12.50 2.59 4.29
C GLY A 98 -11.38 3.23 5.07
N LEU A 99 -10.23 3.39 4.44
CA LEU A 99 -9.16 4.25 4.92
C LEU A 99 -9.46 5.68 4.48
N ASP A 100 -9.37 6.61 5.43
CA ASP A 100 -9.56 8.03 5.13
C ASP A 100 -8.26 8.55 4.51
N ASP A 101 -8.35 9.23 3.37
CA ASP A 101 -7.21 10.02 2.86
C ASP A 101 -6.99 11.25 3.78
N TYR A 102 -5.91 12.01 3.56
CA TYR A 102 -5.54 13.18 4.37
C TYR A 102 -6.69 14.19 4.53
N GLU A 103 -7.46 14.42 3.46
CA GLU A 103 -8.66 15.28 3.52
C GLU A 103 -9.88 14.51 4.03
N GLY A 104 -10.03 13.26 3.57
CA GLY A 104 -11.08 12.31 3.97
C GLY A 104 -12.52 12.83 3.81
N PRO A 105 -13.54 11.98 3.96
CA PRO A 105 -14.90 12.50 4.10
C PRO A 105 -15.07 13.19 5.46
N PRO A 106 -15.82 14.31 5.54
CA PRO A 106 -16.13 14.97 6.81
C PRO A 106 -16.84 14.06 7.79
N GLU A 107 -16.88 14.44 9.08
CA GLU A 107 -17.62 13.68 10.11
C GLU A 107 -19.12 13.53 9.79
N GLY A 108 -19.67 14.42 8.98
CA GLY A 108 -20.99 14.26 8.43
C GLY A 108 -21.28 15.31 7.37
N HIS A 109 -22.24 15.00 6.51
CA HIS A 109 -22.71 15.91 5.48
C HIS A 109 -24.22 15.76 5.30
N SER A 110 -24.93 16.88 5.33
CA SER A 110 -26.36 16.96 5.04
C SER A 110 -26.56 17.56 3.65
N GLY A 111 -26.83 16.70 2.68
CA GLY A 111 -26.87 17.04 1.26
C GLY A 111 -26.73 15.79 0.41
N ARG A 112 -27.24 15.83 -0.82
CA ARG A 112 -27.21 14.67 -1.70
C ARG A 112 -25.76 14.39 -2.12
N VAL A 113 -25.35 13.14 -1.96
CA VAL A 113 -24.01 12.64 -2.32
C VAL A 113 -24.16 11.44 -3.23
N ARG A 114 -23.44 11.45 -4.35
CA ARG A 114 -23.35 10.32 -5.27
C ARG A 114 -22.06 9.56 -5.01
N VAL A 115 -22.08 8.24 -5.20
CA VAL A 115 -20.92 7.38 -4.90
C VAL A 115 -20.50 6.60 -6.13
N HIS A 116 -19.20 6.57 -6.46
CA HIS A 116 -18.64 5.74 -7.54
C HIS A 116 -17.29 5.10 -7.18
N ASP A 117 -16.99 3.97 -7.79
CA ASP A 117 -15.76 3.17 -7.61
C ASP A 117 -14.63 3.56 -8.61
N GLY A 118 -14.72 4.76 -9.19
CA GLY A 118 -13.86 5.19 -10.30
C GLY A 118 -14.18 4.56 -11.66
N ARG A 119 -15.15 3.64 -11.76
CA ARG A 119 -15.60 3.04 -13.04
C ARG A 119 -17.08 3.27 -13.31
N ARG A 120 -17.90 3.21 -12.26
CA ARG A 120 -19.35 3.32 -12.37
C ARG A 120 -19.97 3.93 -11.13
N TRP A 121 -21.10 4.59 -11.32
CA TRP A 121 -21.94 5.05 -10.23
C TRP A 121 -22.58 3.86 -9.51
N LEU A 122 -22.41 3.82 -8.19
CA LEU A 122 -22.92 2.77 -7.32
C LEU A 122 -24.29 3.14 -6.73
N GLY A 123 -24.52 4.43 -6.50
CA GLY A 123 -25.78 4.96 -5.99
C GLY A 123 -25.64 6.36 -5.42
N SER A 124 -26.61 6.77 -4.61
CA SER A 124 -26.59 8.06 -3.92
C SER A 124 -27.27 7.99 -2.56
N CYS A 125 -26.83 8.81 -1.61
CA CYS A 125 -27.49 9.05 -0.33
C CYS A 125 -27.92 10.51 -0.21
N ARG A 126 -28.75 10.82 0.80
CA ARG A 126 -29.22 12.19 1.09
C ARG A 126 -28.39 12.90 2.16
N GLU A 127 -27.65 12.11 2.92
CA GLU A 127 -26.76 12.55 3.99
C GLU A 127 -25.87 11.35 4.37
N PHE A 128 -24.75 11.63 5.02
CA PHE A 128 -23.96 10.60 5.68
C PHE A 128 -23.37 11.11 6.99
N VAL A 129 -23.04 10.16 7.88
CA VAL A 129 -22.37 10.41 9.14
C VAL A 129 -21.22 9.43 9.33
N ARG A 130 -20.10 9.90 9.87
CA ARG A 130 -19.02 9.07 10.35
C ARG A 130 -19.41 8.50 11.72
N VAL A 131 -19.47 7.17 11.79
CA VAL A 131 -19.66 6.45 13.04
C VAL A 131 -18.31 6.42 13.74
N LEU A 132 -18.18 7.22 14.80
CA LEU A 132 -16.98 7.20 15.62
C LEU A 132 -16.85 5.81 16.28
N PRO A 133 -15.74 5.09 16.03
CA PRO A 133 -15.54 3.81 16.68
C PRO A 133 -15.46 4.00 18.20
N HIS A 134 -15.88 3.01 18.97
CA HIS A 134 -15.48 2.92 20.37
C HIS A 134 -13.94 2.94 20.41
N GLU A 135 -13.34 3.78 21.25
CA GLU A 135 -11.89 3.82 21.48
C GLU A 135 -11.39 2.42 21.83
N GLN A 136 -10.96 1.67 20.82
CA GLN A 136 -10.20 0.44 21.00
C GLN A 136 -8.74 0.82 20.82
N PRO A 137 -7.89 0.55 21.83
CA PRO A 137 -6.46 0.75 21.65
C PRO A 137 -6.01 -0.09 20.45
N ALA A 138 -5.17 0.50 19.61
CA ALA A 138 -4.52 -0.24 18.53
C ALA A 138 -3.84 -1.48 19.14
N PRO A 139 -3.93 -2.65 18.48
CA PRO A 139 -3.21 -3.81 18.95
C PRO A 139 -1.71 -3.48 19.04
N PRO A 140 -1.03 -3.84 20.14
CA PRO A 140 0.37 -3.49 20.31
C PRO A 140 1.24 -4.20 19.26
N LEU A 141 2.31 -3.53 18.83
CA LEU A 141 3.35 -4.12 18.00
C LEU A 141 4.36 -4.81 18.92
N VAL A 142 4.53 -6.13 18.78
CA VAL A 142 5.44 -6.91 19.63
C VAL A 142 6.61 -7.45 18.81
N LEU A 143 7.81 -6.96 19.12
CA LEU A 143 9.06 -7.44 18.53
C LEU A 143 9.58 -8.60 19.38
N ARG A 144 9.44 -9.83 18.88
CA ARG A 144 9.82 -11.06 19.61
C ARG A 144 11.29 -11.38 19.39
N GLY A 145 12.00 -11.74 20.47
CA GLY A 145 13.40 -12.13 20.38
C GLY A 145 14.30 -11.02 19.83
N LEU A 146 14.02 -9.77 20.20
CA LEU A 146 14.79 -8.59 19.82
C LEU A 146 16.17 -8.63 20.47
N ALA A 147 17.20 -8.56 19.64
CA ALA A 147 18.57 -8.25 20.05
C ALA A 147 18.68 -6.73 20.20
N GLU A 148 18.84 -6.28 21.45
CA GLU A 148 18.91 -4.87 21.80
C GLU A 148 20.22 -4.24 21.31
N ALA A 149 20.12 -3.05 20.71
CA ALA A 149 21.26 -2.16 20.55
C ALA A 149 21.54 -1.39 21.84
N ASP A 150 22.73 -0.81 21.95
CA ASP A 150 23.16 -0.07 23.16
C ASP A 150 22.24 1.09 23.53
N LEU A 151 21.65 1.76 22.53
CA LEU A 151 20.70 2.86 22.74
C LEU A 151 19.44 2.37 23.47
N LEU A 152 18.86 1.25 23.00
CA LEU A 152 17.67 0.66 23.63
C LEU A 152 18.01 0.14 25.02
N ARG A 153 19.13 -0.56 25.17
CA ARG A 153 19.59 -1.04 26.47
C ARG A 153 19.72 0.09 27.49
N ALA A 154 20.30 1.23 27.09
CA ALA A 154 20.42 2.41 27.93
C ALA A 154 19.06 3.06 28.26
N ALA A 155 18.13 3.08 27.30
CA ALA A 155 16.77 3.59 27.50
C ALA A 155 15.98 2.73 28.51
N LEU A 156 15.97 1.41 28.32
CA LEU A 156 15.30 0.45 29.20
C LEU A 156 15.91 0.46 30.61
N ALA A 157 17.24 0.56 30.73
CA ALA A 157 17.92 0.65 32.02
C ALA A 157 17.56 1.93 32.81
N LYS A 158 17.29 3.05 32.13
CA LYS A 158 16.78 4.26 32.77
C LYS A 158 15.33 4.09 33.25
N GLY A 159 14.49 3.41 32.47
CA GLY A 159 13.11 3.04 32.83
C GLY A 159 12.17 4.21 33.13
N THR A 160 12.56 5.44 32.78
CA THR A 160 11.71 6.63 32.98
C THR A 160 10.73 6.77 31.81
N ARG A 161 9.55 7.35 32.05
CA ARG A 161 8.55 7.59 30.98
C ARG A 161 9.15 8.27 29.75
N ARG A 162 10.04 9.26 29.95
CA ARG A 162 10.72 9.97 28.86
C ARG A 162 11.72 9.08 28.12
N ALA A 163 12.44 8.21 28.82
CA ALA A 163 13.40 7.31 28.18
C ALA A 163 12.72 6.18 27.40
N LEU A 164 11.49 5.82 27.77
CA LEU A 164 10.68 4.78 27.11
C LEU A 164 9.82 5.33 25.96
N ASP A 165 9.84 6.63 25.73
CA ASP A 165 9.29 7.26 24.54
C ASP A 165 10.44 7.39 23.53
N LEU A 166 10.51 6.46 22.58
CA LEU A 166 11.55 6.41 21.55
C LEU A 166 11.24 7.36 20.38
N GLU A 167 10.17 8.16 20.53
CA GLU A 167 9.69 9.15 19.57
C GLU A 167 9.35 8.51 18.20
N GLN A 168 9.61 9.23 17.12
CA GLN A 168 9.38 8.73 15.77
C GLN A 168 10.42 7.66 15.39
N ALA A 169 9.92 6.50 15.01
CA ALA A 169 10.73 5.36 14.61
C ALA A 169 10.27 4.79 13.26
N ALA A 170 11.14 3.98 12.66
CA ALA A 170 10.81 3.15 11.51
C ALA A 170 11.07 1.68 11.85
N LEU A 171 10.13 0.81 11.46
CA LEU A 171 10.34 -0.63 11.40
C LEU A 171 10.77 -0.97 9.98
N GLU A 172 12.08 -1.08 9.75
CA GLU A 172 12.63 -1.58 8.50
C GLU A 172 12.29 -3.06 8.35
N VAL A 173 11.77 -3.44 7.18
CA VAL A 173 11.42 -4.81 6.83
C VAL A 173 12.33 -5.27 5.69
N ARG A 174 13.05 -6.35 5.91
CA ARG A 174 13.96 -6.95 4.93
C ARG A 174 13.41 -8.23 4.34
N ASP A 175 13.74 -8.49 3.08
CA ASP A 175 13.48 -9.79 2.47
C ASP A 175 14.49 -10.85 2.96
N ASP A 176 14.28 -12.10 2.55
CA ASP A 176 15.15 -13.23 2.90
C ASP A 176 16.56 -13.14 2.30
N ARG A 177 16.79 -12.20 1.37
CA ARG A 177 18.11 -11.89 0.80
C ARG A 177 18.82 -10.79 1.61
N GLY A 178 18.14 -10.20 2.61
CA GLY A 178 18.65 -9.12 3.45
C GLY A 178 18.47 -7.73 2.85
N GLU A 179 17.82 -7.62 1.69
CA GLU A 179 17.54 -6.35 1.03
C GLU A 179 16.38 -5.64 1.73
N LEU A 180 16.44 -4.31 1.82
CA LEU A 180 15.32 -3.52 2.34
C LEU A 180 14.13 -3.67 1.38
N LEU A 181 13.04 -4.26 1.87
CA LEU A 181 11.79 -4.36 1.14
C LEU A 181 11.01 -3.06 1.27
N THR A 182 10.80 -2.63 2.52
CA THR A 182 10.07 -1.42 2.87
C THR A 182 10.30 -1.04 4.34
N GLU A 183 9.77 0.09 4.79
CA GLU A 183 9.72 0.48 6.20
C GLU A 183 8.30 0.84 6.63
N ARG A 184 8.03 0.73 7.94
CA ARG A 184 6.77 1.19 8.54
C ARG A 184 7.06 2.23 9.59
N LEU A 185 6.55 3.45 9.37
CA LEU A 185 6.69 4.53 10.35
C LEU A 185 5.72 4.31 11.52
N LEU A 186 6.18 4.69 12.71
CA LEU A 186 5.40 4.62 13.93
C LEU A 186 5.91 5.62 14.95
N TRP A 187 5.06 5.92 15.93
CA TRP A 187 5.51 6.51 17.19
C TRP A 187 5.81 5.38 18.18
N ALA A 188 7.08 5.18 18.51
CA ALA A 188 7.50 4.04 19.31
C ALA A 188 7.54 4.39 20.81
N ARG A 189 6.48 4.02 21.54
CA ARG A 189 6.51 4.03 23.01
C ARG A 189 6.55 2.61 23.55
N VAL A 190 7.51 2.35 24.43
CA VAL A 190 7.68 1.05 25.09
C VAL A 190 6.62 0.88 26.18
N ASN A 191 5.73 -0.09 26.01
CA ASN A 191 4.72 -0.47 27.00
C ASN A 191 5.27 -1.48 28.01
N ALA A 192 5.96 -2.50 27.50
CA ALA A 192 6.50 -3.58 28.30
C ALA A 192 7.70 -4.23 27.60
N TRP A 193 8.55 -4.88 28.37
CA TRP A 193 9.58 -5.77 27.85
C TRP A 193 9.84 -6.90 28.83
N ARG A 194 10.29 -8.05 28.30
CA ARG A 194 10.62 -9.23 29.11
C ARG A 194 11.71 -10.06 28.43
N PRO A 195 12.46 -10.89 29.17
CA PRO A 195 13.33 -11.89 28.56
C PRO A 195 12.55 -12.75 27.55
N SER A 196 13.16 -12.99 26.39
CA SER A 196 12.53 -13.75 25.32
C SER A 196 12.74 -15.26 25.50
N SER A 197 11.79 -16.05 25.00
CA SER A 197 11.95 -17.50 24.90
C SER A 197 12.92 -17.94 23.79
N TYR A 198 13.26 -17.02 22.87
CA TYR A 198 14.15 -17.28 21.73
C TYR A 198 15.65 -17.27 22.08
N GLY A 199 16.04 -16.79 23.27
CA GLY A 199 17.45 -16.74 23.67
C GLY A 199 17.70 -15.95 24.95
N THR A 200 18.84 -16.18 25.59
CA THR A 200 19.19 -15.62 26.91
C THR A 200 19.50 -14.12 26.89
N ASP A 201 19.94 -13.59 25.74
CA ASP A 201 20.33 -12.19 25.57
C ASP A 201 19.32 -11.41 24.71
N LEU A 202 18.11 -11.96 24.53
CA LEU A 202 17.05 -11.39 23.71
C LEU A 202 15.85 -10.99 24.57
N ILE A 203 15.12 -9.97 24.13
CA ILE A 203 13.88 -9.54 24.79
C ILE A 203 12.69 -9.62 23.86
N ASP A 204 11.50 -9.79 24.42
CA ASP A 204 10.27 -9.43 23.72
C ASP A 204 9.95 -7.98 24.08
N LEU A 205 9.91 -7.09 23.09
CA LEU A 205 9.61 -5.67 23.25
C LEU A 205 8.19 -5.38 22.77
N GLU A 206 7.36 -4.83 23.64
CA GLU A 206 5.99 -4.41 23.32
C GLU A 206 5.95 -2.89 23.16
N LEU A 207 5.49 -2.44 21.99
CA LEU A 207 5.26 -1.05 21.65
C LEU A 207 3.76 -0.74 21.64
N ASP A 208 3.37 0.47 21.99
CA ASP A 208 1.96 0.90 22.05
C ASP A 208 1.23 0.91 20.71
N GLY A 209 1.96 0.79 19.59
CA GLY A 209 1.39 0.79 18.25
C GLY A 209 0.89 2.17 17.81
N GLY A 210 1.28 3.24 18.52
CA GLY A 210 0.86 4.61 18.18
C GLY A 210 1.27 4.99 16.76
N LEU A 211 0.31 5.48 15.96
CA LEU A 211 0.49 5.85 14.55
C LEU A 211 1.01 4.72 13.64
N PHE A 212 1.00 3.48 14.11
CA PHE A 212 1.36 2.32 13.31
C PHE A 212 0.14 1.83 12.53
N THR A 213 0.24 1.81 11.20
CA THR A 213 -0.79 1.21 10.34
C THR A 213 -0.39 -0.23 10.01
N PRO A 214 -1.12 -1.25 10.50
CA PRO A 214 -0.83 -2.64 10.16
C PRO A 214 -1.10 -2.91 8.68
N VAL A 215 -0.39 -3.91 8.15
CA VAL A 215 -0.63 -4.44 6.81
C VAL A 215 -1.94 -5.22 6.82
N PRO A 216 -2.93 -4.86 5.98
CA PRO A 216 -4.20 -5.56 5.91
C PRO A 216 -4.03 -7.06 5.64
N GLU A 217 -4.88 -7.90 6.24
CA GLU A 217 -4.78 -9.36 6.13
C GLU A 217 -4.90 -9.86 4.69
N HIS A 218 -5.69 -9.18 3.85
CA HIS A 218 -5.85 -9.54 2.44
C HIS A 218 -4.52 -9.40 1.64
N ALA A 219 -3.61 -8.54 2.10
CA ALA A 219 -2.31 -8.29 1.48
C ALA A 219 -1.22 -9.25 1.98
N ARG A 220 -1.45 -9.97 3.09
CA ARG A 220 -0.47 -10.91 3.68
C ARG A 220 0.11 -11.91 2.66
N PRO A 221 -0.67 -12.58 1.79
CA PRO A 221 -0.09 -13.51 0.81
C PRO A 221 0.83 -12.83 -0.21
N ILE A 222 0.62 -11.55 -0.48
CA ILE A 222 1.49 -10.76 -1.36
C ILE A 222 2.79 -10.43 -0.64
N TRP A 223 2.68 -9.96 0.59
CA TRP A 223 3.82 -9.69 1.46
C TRP A 223 4.71 -10.92 1.65
N GLU A 224 4.12 -12.08 1.93
CA GLU A 224 4.85 -13.34 2.10
C GLU A 224 5.68 -13.69 0.86
N ARG A 225 5.15 -13.43 -0.34
CA ARG A 225 5.91 -13.62 -1.59
C ARG A 225 7.10 -12.65 -1.68
N TRP A 226 6.88 -11.37 -1.41
CA TRP A 226 7.94 -10.35 -1.47
C TRP A 226 8.98 -10.49 -0.37
N LEU A 227 8.61 -11.06 0.78
CA LEU A 227 9.51 -11.38 1.88
C LEU A 227 10.49 -12.52 1.53
N VAL A 228 10.13 -13.43 0.63
CA VAL A 228 11.09 -14.40 0.05
C VAL A 228 12.06 -13.68 -0.91
N GLY A 229 11.58 -12.64 -1.57
CA GLY A 229 12.35 -11.75 -2.43
C GLY A 229 11.50 -11.18 -3.58
N PRO A 230 12.03 -10.18 -4.31
CA PRO A 230 11.36 -9.64 -5.49
C PRO A 230 11.18 -10.70 -6.59
N PRO A 231 10.13 -10.57 -7.44
CA PRO A 231 9.94 -11.46 -8.58
C PRO A 231 11.14 -11.43 -9.53
N ASP A 232 11.46 -12.58 -10.13
CA ASP A 232 12.49 -12.74 -11.15
C ASP A 232 11.93 -12.80 -12.57
N THR A 233 10.61 -12.98 -12.71
CA THR A 233 9.88 -12.97 -13.98
C THR A 233 8.80 -11.89 -13.99
N ALA A 234 8.60 -11.25 -15.14
CA ALA A 234 7.51 -10.30 -15.35
C ALA A 234 6.14 -10.97 -15.22
N ALA A 235 5.10 -10.16 -15.03
CA ALA A 235 3.71 -10.58 -14.90
C ALA A 235 3.44 -11.53 -13.72
N ALA A 236 4.30 -11.55 -12.69
CA ALA A 236 4.07 -12.32 -11.46
C ALA A 236 2.81 -11.88 -10.68
N TRP A 237 2.27 -10.71 -11.00
CA TRP A 237 1.03 -10.12 -10.51
C TRP A 237 -0.21 -10.46 -11.36
N ALA A 238 -0.04 -11.01 -12.57
CA ALA A 238 -1.13 -11.17 -13.54
C ALA A 238 -2.29 -12.03 -13.04
N GLY A 239 -2.01 -13.07 -12.27
CA GLY A 239 -3.03 -13.96 -11.69
C GLY A 239 -3.76 -13.40 -10.46
N LEU A 240 -3.41 -12.20 -10.01
CA LEU A 240 -4.03 -11.56 -8.84
C LEU A 240 -5.30 -10.78 -9.24
N ASP A 241 -6.25 -10.71 -8.32
CA ASP A 241 -7.37 -9.77 -8.40
C ASP A 241 -6.90 -8.31 -8.22
N THR A 242 -7.76 -7.36 -8.59
CA THR A 242 -7.42 -5.92 -8.59
C THR A 242 -6.95 -5.41 -7.23
N ARG A 243 -7.57 -5.84 -6.12
CA ARG A 243 -7.19 -5.42 -4.77
C ARG A 243 -5.77 -5.88 -4.43
N ARG A 244 -5.44 -7.13 -4.75
CA ARG A 244 -4.10 -7.68 -4.54
C ARG A 244 -3.06 -7.12 -5.51
N ARG A 245 -3.45 -6.68 -6.72
CA ARG A 245 -2.56 -5.94 -7.63
C ARG A 245 -2.19 -4.57 -7.06
N TRP A 246 -3.11 -3.87 -6.39
CA TRP A 246 -2.76 -2.65 -5.64
C TRP A 246 -1.78 -2.93 -4.50
N ALA A 247 -2.02 -3.97 -3.69
CA ALA A 247 -1.06 -4.36 -2.65
C ALA A 247 0.33 -4.73 -3.21
N TRP A 248 0.39 -5.32 -4.40
CA TRP A 248 1.64 -5.57 -5.12
C TRP A 248 2.30 -4.26 -5.57
N HIS A 249 1.52 -3.35 -6.14
CA HIS A 249 1.97 -2.04 -6.61
C HIS A 249 2.54 -1.19 -5.47
N ASP A 250 1.90 -1.19 -4.30
CA ASP A 250 2.42 -0.49 -3.12
C ASP A 250 3.81 -0.97 -2.72
N LEU A 251 4.04 -2.29 -2.68
CA LEU A 251 5.37 -2.84 -2.40
C LEU A 251 6.39 -2.48 -3.48
N VAL A 252 5.99 -2.47 -4.75
CA VAL A 252 6.84 -2.04 -5.87
C VAL A 252 7.23 -0.57 -5.71
N ARG A 253 6.28 0.31 -5.40
CA ARG A 253 6.47 1.75 -5.19
C ARG A 253 7.37 2.02 -3.98
N GLU A 254 7.06 1.43 -2.82
CA GLU A 254 7.83 1.60 -1.59
C GLU A 254 9.28 1.14 -1.78
N ARG A 255 9.48 -0.01 -2.43
CA ARG A 255 10.83 -0.52 -2.71
C ARG A 255 11.61 0.37 -3.69
N ALA A 256 10.93 1.01 -4.63
CA ALA A 256 11.56 1.94 -5.57
C ALA A 256 12.04 3.22 -4.87
N ALA A 257 11.42 3.66 -3.77
CA ALA A 257 11.90 4.82 -3.00
C ALA A 257 13.34 4.66 -2.48
N TYR A 258 13.77 3.41 -2.24
CA TYR A 258 15.13 3.10 -1.76
C TYR A 258 16.07 2.63 -2.88
N ARG A 259 15.59 2.60 -4.12
CA ARG A 259 16.36 2.13 -5.28
C ARG A 259 16.26 3.17 -6.38
N ALA A 260 17.37 3.81 -6.71
CA ALA A 260 17.48 4.59 -7.93
C ALA A 260 17.86 3.65 -9.09
N PRO A 261 16.90 3.19 -9.94
CA PRO A 261 17.28 2.49 -11.15
C PRO A 261 18.16 3.40 -12.00
N ARG A 262 19.19 2.83 -12.63
CA ARG A 262 19.98 3.59 -13.59
C ARG A 262 19.18 3.74 -14.86
N ASP A 263 19.07 4.98 -15.31
CA ASP A 263 18.42 5.27 -16.58
C ASP A 263 19.08 4.51 -17.73
N ARG A 264 18.24 3.94 -18.59
CA ARG A 264 18.69 3.44 -19.89
C ARG A 264 19.09 4.62 -20.77
N PRO A 265 20.06 4.43 -21.70
CA PRO A 265 20.47 5.50 -22.59
C PRO A 265 19.31 5.98 -23.47
N SER A 266 19.37 7.25 -23.89
CA SER A 266 18.46 7.82 -24.88
C SER A 266 18.40 6.95 -26.15
N GLY A 267 17.20 6.85 -26.73
CA GLY A 267 16.89 5.99 -27.88
C GLY A 267 16.68 4.52 -27.53
N HIS A 268 16.61 4.16 -26.25
CA HIS A 268 16.29 2.79 -25.84
C HIS A 268 14.90 2.36 -26.34
N ALA A 269 14.77 1.08 -26.71
CA ALA A 269 13.51 0.48 -27.09
C ALA A 269 12.99 -0.39 -25.94
N TYR A 270 11.82 -0.01 -25.41
CA TYR A 270 11.10 -0.75 -24.39
C TYR A 270 10.00 -1.61 -25.02
N GLU A 271 9.61 -2.65 -24.30
CA GLU A 271 8.55 -3.56 -24.70
C GLU A 271 7.61 -3.77 -23.51
N LEU A 272 6.31 -3.59 -23.74
CA LEU A 272 5.26 -3.79 -22.74
C LEU A 272 4.31 -4.90 -23.23
N ASP A 273 4.19 -5.92 -22.40
CA ASP A 273 3.22 -7.01 -22.56
C ASP A 273 1.86 -6.61 -21.95
N GLY A 274 0.92 -6.23 -22.81
CA GLY A 274 -0.38 -5.69 -22.40
C GLY A 274 -1.44 -6.72 -22.06
N ARG A 275 -1.16 -8.02 -22.18
CA ARG A 275 -2.17 -9.10 -22.08
C ARG A 275 -2.93 -9.13 -20.74
N HIS A 276 -2.32 -8.59 -19.70
CA HIS A 276 -2.86 -8.59 -18.34
C HIS A 276 -3.28 -7.21 -17.82
N VAL A 277 -3.23 -6.19 -18.68
CA VAL A 277 -3.62 -4.81 -18.34
C VAL A 277 -5.14 -4.67 -18.41
N THR A 278 -5.82 -5.20 -17.40
CA THR A 278 -7.30 -5.24 -17.29
C THR A 278 -7.85 -4.28 -16.25
N ASP A 279 -6.97 -3.60 -15.52
CA ASP A 279 -7.28 -2.65 -14.48
C ASP A 279 -6.13 -1.64 -14.31
N GLU A 280 -6.42 -0.56 -13.61
CA GLU A 280 -5.48 0.52 -13.34
C GLU A 280 -4.16 0.05 -12.67
N PRO A 281 -4.15 -0.77 -11.61
CA PRO A 281 -2.87 -1.25 -11.07
C PRO A 281 -2.13 -2.12 -12.08
N GLY A 282 -2.83 -2.95 -12.87
CA GLY A 282 -2.20 -3.75 -13.93
C GLY A 282 -1.50 -2.89 -14.99
N LEU A 283 -2.02 -1.70 -15.31
CA LEU A 283 -1.39 -0.74 -16.21
C LEU A 283 -0.05 -0.26 -15.67
N TYR A 284 -0.04 0.27 -14.44
CA TYR A 284 1.17 0.81 -13.83
C TYR A 284 2.21 -0.28 -13.54
N LEU A 285 1.76 -1.49 -13.18
CA LEU A 285 2.65 -2.65 -13.01
C LEU A 285 3.30 -3.07 -14.34
N ALA A 286 2.54 -3.12 -15.43
CA ALA A 286 3.08 -3.46 -16.75
C ALA A 286 4.08 -2.40 -17.26
N LEU A 287 3.77 -1.11 -17.07
CA LEU A 287 4.70 -0.01 -17.38
C LEU A 287 5.99 -0.11 -16.55
N GLY A 288 5.85 -0.33 -15.24
CA GLY A 288 6.97 -0.52 -14.34
C GLY A 288 7.88 -1.69 -14.73
N GLU A 289 7.29 -2.82 -15.13
CA GLU A 289 8.03 -3.98 -15.59
C GLU A 289 8.69 -3.78 -16.96
N ALA A 290 8.04 -3.06 -17.87
CA ALA A 290 8.60 -2.73 -19.19
C ALA A 290 9.87 -1.87 -19.06
N VAL A 291 9.88 -0.88 -18.15
CA VAL A 291 11.00 0.05 -17.98
C VAL A 291 12.10 -0.54 -17.09
N ASN A 292 11.72 -1.10 -15.94
CA ASN A 292 12.64 -1.44 -14.86
C ASN A 292 12.78 -2.95 -14.60
N GLY A 293 12.15 -3.80 -15.42
CA GLY A 293 12.18 -5.25 -15.31
C GLY A 293 11.23 -5.79 -14.23
N PRO A 294 11.23 -7.11 -13.97
CA PRO A 294 10.30 -7.77 -13.03
C PRO A 294 10.17 -7.06 -11.68
N GLY A 295 8.94 -6.74 -11.27
CA GLY A 295 8.68 -5.98 -10.03
C GLY A 295 9.23 -4.55 -10.05
N GLY A 296 9.42 -3.96 -11.23
CA GLY A 296 9.88 -2.59 -11.44
C GLY A 296 8.76 -1.57 -11.28
N TYR A 297 9.12 -0.34 -10.90
CA TYR A 297 8.21 0.78 -10.72
C TYR A 297 8.38 1.80 -11.85
N PHE A 298 7.29 2.34 -12.38
CA PHE A 298 7.31 3.48 -13.31
C PHE A 298 5.97 4.22 -13.24
N GLY A 299 5.71 4.81 -12.07
CA GLY A 299 4.46 5.51 -11.76
C GLY A 299 3.41 4.64 -11.05
N GLY A 300 2.48 5.31 -10.35
CA GLY A 300 1.34 4.69 -9.67
C GLY A 300 0.02 5.45 -9.81
N CYS A 301 0.08 6.58 -10.49
CA CYS A 301 -1.01 7.44 -10.89
C CYS A 301 -0.49 8.29 -12.05
N LEU A 302 -1.35 9.09 -12.69
CA LEU A 302 -0.96 9.95 -13.81
C LEU A 302 0.17 10.92 -13.44
N SER A 303 0.10 11.59 -12.29
CA SER A 303 1.14 12.52 -11.83
C SER A 303 2.47 11.81 -11.56
N ALA A 304 2.44 10.63 -10.92
CA ALA A 304 3.66 9.88 -10.68
C ALA A 304 4.27 9.29 -11.96
N LEU A 305 3.44 8.99 -12.98
CA LEU A 305 3.93 8.60 -14.30
C LEU A 305 4.62 9.79 -15.00
N ASP A 306 4.03 10.98 -14.94
CA ASP A 306 4.62 12.22 -15.46
C ASP A 306 5.97 12.52 -14.78
N ASP A 307 6.04 12.41 -13.45
CA ASP A 307 7.30 12.52 -12.70
C ASP A 307 8.35 11.51 -13.18
N CYS A 308 7.94 10.24 -13.40
CA CYS A 308 8.84 9.19 -13.88
C CYS A 308 9.38 9.48 -15.30
N LEU A 309 8.58 10.11 -16.14
CA LEU A 309 8.97 10.53 -17.49
C LEU A 309 9.96 11.71 -17.47
N GLY A 310 10.05 12.45 -16.37
CA GLY A 310 11.09 13.46 -16.14
C GLY A 310 12.52 12.91 -16.06
N GLY A 311 12.69 11.59 -15.95
CA GLY A 311 13.99 10.89 -15.85
C GLY A 311 14.38 10.55 -14.41
N THR A 312 15.49 9.83 -14.22
CA THR A 312 15.96 9.23 -12.94
C THR A 312 15.17 8.02 -12.43
N PHE A 313 14.19 7.55 -13.21
CA PHE A 313 13.34 6.40 -12.91
C PHE A 313 13.55 5.22 -13.89
N GLY A 314 14.76 5.07 -14.44
CA GLY A 314 15.08 4.02 -15.42
C GLY A 314 14.92 4.47 -16.87
N TYR A 315 14.52 5.72 -17.08
CA TYR A 315 14.14 6.29 -18.37
C TYR A 315 14.94 7.55 -18.70
N THR A 316 15.35 7.69 -19.96
CA THR A 316 15.89 8.93 -20.52
C THR A 316 15.26 9.19 -21.88
N ALA A 317 14.64 10.36 -22.03
CA ALA A 317 14.04 10.78 -23.30
C ALA A 317 15.10 11.13 -24.37
N PRO A 318 14.77 11.06 -25.67
CA PRO A 318 13.62 10.32 -26.23
C PRO A 318 13.81 8.80 -26.15
N ALA A 319 12.71 8.05 -26.21
CA ALA A 319 12.73 6.58 -26.35
C ALA A 319 11.52 6.07 -27.16
N THR A 320 11.46 4.76 -27.38
CA THR A 320 10.30 4.09 -28.01
C THR A 320 9.75 3.00 -27.11
N LEU A 321 8.42 2.79 -27.13
CA LEU A 321 7.73 1.71 -26.44
C LEU A 321 6.91 0.89 -27.44
N LEU A 322 7.22 -0.39 -27.59
CA LEU A 322 6.34 -1.33 -28.28
C LEU A 322 5.33 -1.89 -27.26
N TRP A 323 4.07 -1.52 -27.39
CA TRP A 323 2.99 -2.01 -26.52
C TRP A 323 2.20 -3.10 -27.24
N GLN A 324 2.45 -4.35 -26.86
CA GLN A 324 1.76 -5.53 -27.40
C GLN A 324 0.43 -5.75 -26.69
N ASP A 325 -0.59 -6.22 -27.40
CA ASP A 325 -1.90 -6.54 -26.84
C ASP A 325 -2.59 -5.35 -26.16
N ALA A 326 -2.29 -4.13 -26.65
CA ALA A 326 -2.82 -2.87 -26.11
C ALA A 326 -4.35 -2.75 -26.19
N ALA A 327 -4.99 -3.56 -27.04
CA ALA A 327 -6.45 -3.67 -27.12
C ALA A 327 -7.08 -4.03 -25.76
N THR A 328 -6.40 -4.84 -24.95
CA THR A 328 -6.86 -5.23 -23.60
C THR A 328 -7.00 -4.00 -22.69
N ALA A 329 -5.95 -3.19 -22.63
CA ALA A 329 -5.94 -1.95 -21.84
C ALA A 329 -7.02 -0.97 -22.33
N ARG A 330 -7.14 -0.81 -23.65
CA ARG A 330 -8.18 0.05 -24.25
C ARG A 330 -9.59 -0.40 -23.88
N GLU A 331 -9.87 -1.70 -23.95
CA GLU A 331 -11.20 -2.24 -23.60
C GLU A 331 -11.56 -1.94 -22.13
N HIS A 332 -10.60 -2.09 -21.22
CA HIS A 332 -10.87 -1.99 -19.79
C HIS A 332 -10.70 -0.59 -19.19
N LEU A 333 -9.92 0.29 -19.83
CA LEU A 333 -9.48 1.57 -19.25
C LEU A 333 -9.95 2.80 -20.02
N SER A 334 -10.66 2.64 -21.14
CA SER A 334 -11.20 3.80 -21.88
C SER A 334 -12.52 4.36 -21.34
N GLN A 335 -13.06 3.77 -20.27
CA GLN A 335 -14.31 4.21 -19.62
C GLN A 335 -14.13 4.27 -18.11
N THR A 336 -13.32 5.21 -17.64
CA THR A 336 -13.09 5.50 -16.22
C THR A 336 -13.82 6.79 -15.82
N LEU A 337 -14.00 7.00 -14.52
CA LEU A 337 -14.58 8.21 -13.95
C LEU A 337 -13.51 9.01 -13.22
N SER A 338 -13.45 10.33 -13.48
CA SER A 338 -12.65 11.28 -12.70
C SER A 338 -13.16 11.33 -11.24
N PRO A 339 -12.44 11.97 -10.30
CA PRO A 339 -12.94 12.21 -8.95
C PRO A 339 -14.34 12.82 -8.90
N ASP A 340 -14.66 13.74 -9.82
CA ASP A 340 -15.98 14.38 -9.95
C ASP A 340 -17.03 13.52 -10.66
N GLY A 341 -16.66 12.28 -11.01
CA GLY A 341 -17.52 11.35 -11.72
C GLY A 341 -17.72 11.66 -13.21
N GLN A 342 -16.82 12.42 -13.83
CA GLN A 342 -16.83 12.68 -15.27
C GLN A 342 -16.15 11.54 -16.03
N PRO A 343 -16.77 10.97 -17.08
CA PRO A 343 -16.14 9.94 -17.88
C PRO A 343 -14.88 10.45 -18.59
N TYR A 344 -13.81 9.66 -18.58
CA TYR A 344 -12.61 9.91 -19.36
C TYR A 344 -11.94 8.62 -19.83
N ASP A 345 -11.08 8.74 -20.84
CA ASP A 345 -10.31 7.64 -21.43
C ASP A 345 -8.92 7.59 -20.80
N LEU A 346 -8.74 6.82 -19.72
CA LEU A 346 -7.45 6.67 -19.05
C LEU A 346 -6.38 6.11 -19.98
N PHE A 347 -6.74 5.17 -20.85
CA PHE A 347 -5.81 4.60 -21.84
C PHE A 347 -5.29 5.69 -22.79
N GLY A 348 -6.18 6.52 -23.33
CA GLY A 348 -5.81 7.67 -24.16
C GLY A 348 -4.91 8.66 -23.43
N VAL A 349 -5.28 9.06 -22.21
CA VAL A 349 -4.50 10.01 -21.39
C VAL A 349 -3.09 9.49 -21.11
N VAL A 350 -2.93 8.19 -20.84
CA VAL A 350 -1.60 7.59 -20.63
C VAL A 350 -0.77 7.62 -21.92
N LEU A 351 -1.36 7.38 -23.10
CA LEU A 351 -0.64 7.51 -24.36
C LEU A 351 -0.16 8.94 -24.60
N ASP A 352 -1.00 9.93 -24.29
CA ASP A 352 -0.65 11.34 -24.41
C ASP A 352 0.51 11.70 -23.47
N LEU A 353 0.44 11.31 -22.19
CA LEU A 353 1.52 11.53 -21.22
C LEU A 353 2.84 10.87 -21.66
N LEU A 354 2.80 9.61 -22.11
CA LEU A 354 3.99 8.93 -22.61
C LEU A 354 4.61 9.69 -23.79
N ALA A 355 3.79 10.20 -24.72
CA ALA A 355 4.26 10.98 -25.86
C ALA A 355 4.85 12.34 -25.43
N GLU A 356 4.19 13.07 -24.52
CA GLU A 356 4.68 14.33 -23.95
C GLU A 356 6.01 14.15 -23.21
N GLY A 357 6.17 13.04 -22.49
CA GLY A 357 7.40 12.60 -21.85
C GLY A 357 8.51 12.13 -22.81
N GLY A 358 8.27 12.15 -24.13
CA GLY A 358 9.25 11.76 -25.16
C GLY A 358 9.35 10.26 -25.43
N MET A 359 8.41 9.45 -24.92
CA MET A 359 8.31 8.02 -25.16
C MET A 359 7.32 7.73 -26.29
N HIS A 360 7.83 7.43 -27.48
CA HIS A 360 7.01 7.19 -28.66
C HIS A 360 6.44 5.78 -28.64
N VAL A 361 5.11 5.67 -28.51
CA VAL A 361 4.43 4.38 -28.41
C VAL A 361 4.03 3.83 -29.77
N THR A 362 4.34 2.58 -30.04
CA THR A 362 3.80 1.78 -31.15
C THR A 362 2.91 0.69 -30.59
N LEU A 363 1.65 0.65 -31.02
CA LEU A 363 0.68 -0.35 -30.59
C LEU A 363 0.74 -1.56 -31.54
N ALA A 364 0.82 -2.77 -31.00
CA ALA A 364 0.87 -4.03 -31.75
C ALA A 364 -0.19 -5.02 -31.30
#